data_AF-A0A3D2RSL5-F1
#
_entry.id   AF-A0A3D2RSL5-F1
#
_cell.length_a   1.000
_cell.length_b   1.000
_cell.length_c   1.000
_cell.angle_alpha   90.00
_cell.angle_beta   90.00
_cell.angle_gamma   90.00
#
_symmetry.space_group_name_H-M   'P 1'
#
loop_
_entity.id
_entity.type
_entity.pdbx_description
1 polymer ?
#
loop_
_entity_poly.entity_id
_entity_poly.type
_entity_poly.pdbx_seq_one_letter_code
_entity_poly.pdbx_strand_id
1 'polypeptide(L)'
;MAQFNNTNPTAKELIEWVIDARQRTFDLIADLNDKQIMSPYLSIVNPLLWEIGHVAWFQEKWALRESCRHKPIREDADKLWDSIAIAHQTRWHLPLPSRDQTINYLRQVRDRVIEQLKGENPSSELCYFVRYTVHHEDMHNEAFTYT
;
A
#
# COMPACT_ATOMS: atom_id res chain seq x y z
N MET A 1 26.70 -16.50 19.73
CA MET A 1 25.86 -16.34 18.53
C MET A 1 24.43 -16.25 19.01
N ALA A 2 23.77 -15.10 18.87
CA ALA A 2 22.37 -14.95 19.28
C ALA A 2 21.52 -15.86 18.39
N GLN A 3 20.76 -16.75 19.01
CA GLN A 3 19.77 -17.58 18.34
C GLN A 3 18.63 -16.64 17.94
N PHE A 4 18.62 -16.18 16.69
CA PHE A 4 17.44 -15.49 16.14
C PHE A 4 16.35 -16.55 16.01
N ASN A 5 15.45 -16.59 16.98
CA ASN A 5 14.21 -17.36 16.86
C ASN A 5 13.42 -16.74 15.70
N ASN A 6 13.45 -17.43 14.57
CA ASN A 6 12.75 -17.02 13.35
C ASN A 6 11.26 -17.39 13.50
N THR A 7 10.59 -16.81 14.50
CA THR A 7 9.15 -16.99 14.69
C THR A 7 8.43 -16.14 13.65
N ASN A 8 7.62 -16.78 12.81
CA ASN A 8 6.72 -16.06 11.92
C ASN A 8 5.80 -15.15 12.77
N PRO A 9 5.53 -13.92 12.32
CA PRO A 9 4.67 -13.00 13.05
C PRO A 9 3.28 -13.60 13.20
N THR A 10 2.70 -13.40 14.37
CA THR A 10 1.30 -13.73 14.67
C THR A 10 0.36 -12.83 13.87
N ALA A 11 -0.90 -13.26 13.73
CA ALA A 11 -1.93 -12.43 13.09
C ALA A 11 -2.09 -11.06 13.80
N LYS A 12 -1.93 -11.04 15.13
CA LYS A 12 -1.97 -9.81 15.92
C LYS A 12 -0.83 -8.85 15.56
N GLU A 13 0.41 -9.35 15.50
CA GLU A 13 1.57 -8.54 15.08
C GLU A 13 1.40 -8.01 13.66
N LEU A 14 0.91 -8.84 12.73
CA LEU A 14 0.63 -8.41 11.36
C LEU A 14 -0.43 -7.30 11.28
N ILE A 15 -1.49 -7.38 12.10
CA ILE A 15 -2.50 -6.31 12.19
C ILE A 15 -1.86 -5.02 12.69
N GLU A 16 -1.04 -5.09 13.73
CA GLU A 16 -0.32 -3.93 14.28
C GLU A 16 0.59 -3.30 13.21
N TRP A 17 1.32 -4.11 12.44
CA TRP A 17 2.18 -3.62 11.36
C TRP A 17 1.40 -2.98 10.20
N VAL A 18 0.27 -3.55 9.80
CA VAL A 18 -0.60 -2.96 8.77
C VAL A 18 -1.16 -1.60 9.22
N ILE A 19 -1.50 -1.47 10.51
CA ILE A 19 -1.97 -0.20 11.08
C ILE A 19 -0.83 0.82 11.08
N ASP A 20 0.35 0.43 11.56
CA ASP A 20 1.52 1.29 11.70
C ASP A 20 2.00 1.84 10.34
N ALA A 21 2.26 0.96 9.37
CA ALA A 21 2.69 1.36 8.04
C ALA A 21 1.70 2.31 7.36
N ARG A 22 0.39 2.03 7.46
CA ARG A 22 -0.65 2.89 6.88
C ARG A 22 -0.78 4.22 7.61
N GLN A 23 -0.62 4.25 8.93
CA GLN A 23 -0.62 5.49 9.70
C GLN A 23 0.57 6.35 9.32
N ARG A 24 1.76 5.75 9.15
CA ARG A 24 2.95 6.45 8.68
C ARG A 24 2.74 7.09 7.31
N THR A 25 2.13 6.36 6.38
CA THR A 25 1.73 6.90 5.06
C THR A 25 0.83 8.13 5.20
N PHE A 26 -0.17 8.09 6.10
CA PHE A 26 -1.05 9.24 6.34
C PHE A 26 -0.34 10.42 6.97
N ASP A 27 0.53 10.18 7.95
CA ASP A 27 1.28 11.23 8.64
C ASP A 27 2.21 11.97 7.67
N LEU A 28 2.87 11.24 6.75
CA LEU A 28 3.78 11.80 5.75
C LEU A 28 3.10 12.70 4.71
N ILE A 29 1.77 12.59 4.53
CA ILE A 29 1.03 13.41 3.58
C ILE A 29 0.12 14.44 4.26
N ALA A 30 0.03 14.44 5.59
CA ALA A 30 -1.00 15.15 6.34
C ALA A 30 -0.95 16.68 6.14
N ASP A 31 0.24 17.25 5.97
CA ASP A 31 0.50 18.68 5.85
C ASP A 31 0.59 19.17 4.38
N LEU A 32 0.54 18.26 3.41
CA LEU A 32 0.57 18.60 1.99
C LEU A 32 -0.80 19.09 1.52
N ASN A 33 -0.83 20.03 0.58
CA ASN A 33 -2.03 20.37 -0.20
C ASN A 33 -2.08 19.63 -1.55
N ASP A 34 -3.18 19.78 -2.30
CA ASP A 34 -3.39 19.09 -3.59
C ASP A 34 -2.34 19.45 -4.67
N LYS A 35 -1.74 20.64 -4.62
CA LYS A 35 -0.65 21.00 -5.53
C LYS A 35 0.66 20.34 -5.13
N GLN A 36 0.94 20.26 -3.83
CA GLN A 36 2.14 19.63 -3.29
C GLN A 36 2.14 18.11 -3.50
N ILE A 37 0.99 17.44 -3.33
CA ILE A 37 0.90 15.97 -3.43
C ILE A 37 1.07 15.43 -4.86
N MET A 38 0.86 16.25 -5.90
CA MET A 38 1.14 15.81 -7.26
C MET A 38 2.63 15.82 -7.60
N SER A 39 3.40 16.73 -6.96
CA SER A 39 4.82 17.00 -7.21
C SER A 39 5.17 17.31 -8.67
N PRO A 40 6.19 18.15 -8.94
CA PRO A 40 6.71 18.28 -10.31
C PRO A 40 7.29 16.95 -10.80
N TYR A 41 7.35 16.76 -12.12
CA TYR A 41 8.02 15.60 -12.68
C TYR A 41 9.53 15.64 -12.37
N LEU A 42 10.01 14.60 -11.71
CA LEU A 42 11.42 14.29 -11.56
C LEU A 42 11.62 12.83 -11.98
N SER A 43 12.66 12.54 -12.77
CA SER A 43 12.90 11.19 -13.30
C SER A 43 13.27 10.14 -12.25
N ILE A 44 13.41 10.56 -10.98
CA ILE A 44 13.92 9.75 -9.87
C ILE A 44 12.86 9.46 -8.79
N VAL A 45 11.71 10.12 -8.84
CA VAL A 45 10.57 9.91 -7.92
C VAL A 45 9.31 9.63 -8.72
N ASN A 46 8.22 9.24 -8.07
CA ASN A 46 6.89 9.16 -8.69
C ASN A 46 5.99 10.30 -8.16
N PRO A 47 4.87 10.63 -8.82
CA PRO A 47 3.94 11.61 -8.25
C PRO A 47 3.36 11.03 -6.96
N LEU A 48 3.42 11.77 -5.86
CA LEU A 48 3.12 11.22 -4.53
C LEU A 48 1.66 10.74 -4.41
N LEU A 49 0.71 11.40 -5.08
CA LEU A 49 -0.68 10.93 -5.16
C LEU A 49 -0.79 9.55 -5.83
N TRP A 50 0.03 9.28 -6.84
CA TRP A 50 0.09 7.97 -7.49
C TRP A 50 0.69 6.94 -6.55
N GLU A 51 1.79 7.29 -5.87
CA GLU A 51 2.50 6.38 -4.96
C GLU A 51 1.65 5.88 -3.81
N ILE A 52 0.92 6.77 -3.13
CA ILE A 52 0.07 6.34 -2.01
C ILE A 52 -1.05 5.41 -2.49
N GLY A 53 -1.59 5.64 -3.69
CA GLY A 53 -2.55 4.72 -4.30
C GLY A 53 -1.89 3.40 -4.70
N HIS A 54 -0.64 3.44 -5.15
CA HIS A 54 0.15 2.27 -5.51
C HIS A 54 0.40 1.33 -4.32
N VAL A 55 0.80 1.85 -3.16
CA VAL A 55 1.02 0.98 -1.98
C VAL A 55 -0.27 0.28 -1.53
N ALA A 56 -1.42 0.97 -1.61
CA ALA A 56 -2.72 0.35 -1.35
C ALA A 56 -3.09 -0.69 -2.41
N TRP A 57 -2.91 -0.37 -3.69
CA TRP A 57 -3.14 -1.32 -4.78
C TRP A 57 -2.27 -2.57 -4.65
N PHE A 58 -1.00 -2.40 -4.30
CA PHE A 58 -0.06 -3.50 -4.13
C PHE A 58 -0.50 -4.42 -2.98
N GLN A 59 -0.91 -3.84 -1.85
CA GLN A 59 -1.46 -4.59 -0.73
C GLN A 59 -2.75 -5.31 -1.09
N GLU A 60 -3.68 -4.66 -1.78
CA GLU A 60 -4.90 -5.31 -2.26
C GLU A 60 -4.59 -6.47 -3.23
N LYS A 61 -3.72 -6.24 -4.20
CA LYS A 61 -3.35 -7.22 -5.24
C LYS A 61 -2.87 -8.50 -4.60
N TRP A 62 -1.93 -8.43 -3.67
CA TRP A 62 -1.33 -9.62 -3.07
C TRP A 62 -2.14 -10.19 -1.91
N ALA A 63 -2.53 -9.37 -0.93
CA ALA A 63 -3.16 -9.85 0.30
C ALA A 63 -4.67 -10.13 0.15
N LEU A 64 -5.38 -9.46 -0.76
CA LEU A 64 -6.83 -9.66 -0.92
C LEU A 64 -7.17 -10.45 -2.17
N ARG A 65 -6.56 -10.11 -3.31
CA ARG A 65 -6.89 -10.75 -4.58
C ARG A 65 -6.15 -12.07 -4.77
N GLU A 66 -4.83 -12.11 -4.56
CA GLU A 66 -4.08 -13.35 -4.71
C GLU A 66 -4.34 -14.33 -3.55
N SER A 67 -4.17 -13.95 -2.29
CA SER A 67 -4.38 -14.91 -1.18
C SER A 67 -5.85 -15.20 -0.83
N CYS A 68 -6.74 -14.21 -0.91
CA CYS A 68 -8.15 -14.38 -0.48
C CYS A 68 -9.14 -14.50 -1.65
N ARG A 69 -8.68 -14.42 -2.91
CA ARG A 69 -9.53 -14.49 -4.12
C ARG A 69 -10.65 -13.45 -4.15
N HIS A 70 -10.47 -12.33 -3.47
CA HIS A 70 -11.42 -11.22 -3.52
C HIS A 70 -11.46 -10.58 -4.91
N LYS A 71 -12.62 -10.03 -5.27
CA LYS A 71 -12.73 -9.11 -6.41
C LYS A 71 -12.06 -7.78 -6.08
N PRO A 72 -11.57 -7.05 -7.09
CA PRO A 72 -10.95 -5.76 -6.84
C PRO A 72 -11.95 -4.78 -6.24
N ILE A 73 -11.50 -3.92 -5.32
CA ILE A 73 -12.30 -2.84 -4.71
C ILE A 73 -12.72 -1.83 -5.79
N ARG A 74 -11.84 -1.60 -6.77
CA ARG A 74 -12.12 -0.78 -7.96
C ARG A 74 -11.73 -1.53 -9.22
N GLU A 75 -12.60 -1.51 -10.22
CA GLU A 75 -12.35 -2.19 -11.50
C GLU A 75 -11.20 -1.56 -12.32
N ASP A 76 -10.89 -0.29 -12.07
CA ASP A 76 -9.84 0.46 -12.77
C ASP A 76 -8.48 0.44 -12.05
N ALA A 77 -8.36 -0.21 -10.88
CA ALA A 77 -7.18 -0.11 -10.02
C ALA A 77 -5.88 -0.51 -10.74
N ASP A 78 -5.90 -1.60 -11.52
CA ASP A 78 -4.73 -2.07 -12.28
C ASP A 78 -4.29 -1.06 -13.34
N LYS A 79 -5.23 -0.32 -13.96
CA LYS A 79 -4.91 0.71 -14.97
C LYS A 79 -4.35 1.99 -14.34
N LEU A 80 -4.58 2.18 -13.04
CA LEU A 80 -4.16 3.38 -12.33
C LEU A 80 -2.84 3.18 -11.60
N TRP A 81 -2.57 1.99 -11.04
CA TRP A 81 -1.50 1.81 -10.06
C TRP A 81 -0.59 0.60 -10.29
N ASP A 82 -0.77 -0.17 -11.35
CA ASP A 82 0.15 -1.27 -11.66
C ASP A 82 1.52 -0.75 -12.12
N SER A 83 2.50 -0.80 -11.22
CA SER A 83 3.86 -0.32 -11.47
C SER A 83 4.60 -1.12 -12.55
N ILE A 84 4.17 -2.36 -12.83
CA ILE A 84 4.75 -3.23 -13.87
C ILE A 84 4.23 -2.79 -15.24
N ALA A 85 2.94 -2.48 -15.35
CA ALA A 85 2.30 -2.12 -16.62
C ALA A 85 2.46 -0.64 -16.97
N ILE A 86 2.56 0.24 -15.98
CA ILE A 86 2.52 1.70 -16.17
C ILE A 86 3.93 2.28 -16.20
N ALA A 87 4.33 2.78 -17.37
CA ALA A 87 5.58 3.51 -17.56
C ALA A 87 5.66 4.73 -16.64
N HIS A 88 6.85 4.98 -16.08
CA HIS A 88 7.13 6.01 -15.09
C HIS A 88 6.53 7.39 -15.43
N GLN A 89 6.88 7.94 -16.60
CA GLN A 89 6.40 9.26 -17.02
C GLN A 89 4.87 9.34 -17.21
N THR A 90 4.21 8.20 -17.48
CA THR A 90 2.75 8.17 -17.66
C THR A 90 2.01 8.48 -16.37
N ARG A 91 2.63 8.21 -15.20
CA ARG A 91 2.01 8.31 -13.87
C ARG A 91 1.48 9.71 -13.54
N TRP A 92 2.06 10.77 -14.10
CA TRP A 92 1.61 12.17 -13.92
C TRP A 92 0.36 12.53 -14.72
N HIS A 93 0.01 11.74 -15.74
CA HIS A 93 -1.06 12.06 -16.69
C HIS A 93 -2.25 11.11 -16.58
N LEU A 94 -2.18 10.15 -15.66
CA LEU A 94 -3.28 9.23 -15.40
C LEU A 94 -4.48 9.98 -14.80
N PRO A 95 -5.71 9.54 -15.09
CA PRO A 95 -6.92 10.09 -14.48
C PRO A 95 -7.06 9.59 -13.03
N LEU A 96 -6.12 9.98 -12.17
CA LEU A 96 -6.10 9.55 -10.78
C LEU A 96 -7.32 10.07 -10.03
N PRO A 97 -7.88 9.28 -9.09
CA PRO A 97 -8.88 9.79 -8.16
C PRO A 97 -8.34 10.98 -7.37
N SER A 98 -9.25 11.80 -6.83
CA SER A 98 -8.86 12.89 -5.94
C SER A 98 -8.09 12.36 -4.72
N ARG A 99 -7.35 13.24 -4.03
CA ARG A 99 -6.66 12.91 -2.79
C ARG A 99 -7.57 12.19 -1.79
N ASP A 100 -8.77 12.71 -1.55
CA ASP A 100 -9.73 12.11 -0.61
C ASP A 100 -10.22 10.74 -1.08
N GLN A 101 -10.46 10.57 -2.39
CA GLN A 101 -10.86 9.28 -2.95
C GLN A 101 -9.74 8.24 -2.83
N THR A 102 -8.48 8.66 -3.04
CA THR A 102 -7.31 7.81 -2.88
C THR A 102 -7.13 7.45 -1.40
N ILE A 103 -7.17 8.40 -0.46
CA ILE A 103 -7.12 8.13 0.99
C ILE A 103 -8.24 7.17 1.42
N ASN A 104 -9.45 7.34 0.89
CA ASN A 104 -10.54 6.42 1.17
C ASN A 104 -10.27 5.00 0.63
N TYR A 105 -9.64 4.87 -0.53
CA TYR A 105 -9.18 3.59 -1.06
C TYR A 105 -8.12 2.95 -0.16
N LEU A 106 -7.12 3.72 0.30
CA LEU A 106 -6.14 3.27 1.30
C LEU A 106 -6.85 2.72 2.55
N ARG A 107 -7.81 3.45 3.12
CA ARG A 107 -8.55 2.99 4.32
C ARG A 107 -9.29 1.67 4.06
N GLN A 108 -9.99 1.56 2.93
CA GLN A 108 -10.72 0.34 2.57
C GLN A 108 -9.81 -0.88 2.43
N VAL A 109 -8.64 -0.74 1.78
CA VAL A 109 -7.67 -1.84 1.66
C VAL A 109 -7.18 -2.26 3.04
N ARG A 110 -6.76 -1.29 3.88
CA ARG A 110 -6.30 -1.57 5.25
C ARG A 110 -7.33 -2.35 6.04
N ASP A 111 -8.56 -1.85 6.05
CA ASP A 111 -9.64 -2.40 6.89
C ASP A 111 -10.00 -3.82 6.45
N ARG A 112 -10.05 -4.09 5.14
CA ARG A 112 -10.28 -5.44 4.60
C ARG A 112 -9.13 -6.40 4.91
N VAL A 113 -7.88 -5.96 4.85
CA VAL A 113 -6.73 -6.81 5.23
C VAL A 113 -6.79 -7.16 6.72
N ILE A 114 -7.07 -6.18 7.57
CA ILE A 114 -7.24 -6.41 9.02
C ILE A 114 -8.40 -7.38 9.28
N GLU A 115 -9.51 -7.27 8.56
CA GLU A 115 -10.63 -8.19 8.67
C GLU A 115 -10.22 -9.64 8.33
N GLN A 116 -9.45 -9.84 7.26
CA GLN A 116 -8.95 -11.17 6.91
C GLN A 116 -8.01 -11.75 7.98
N LEU A 117 -7.16 -10.92 8.58
CA LEU A 117 -6.25 -11.36 9.66
C LEU A 117 -6.96 -11.65 10.98
N LYS A 118 -8.14 -11.08 11.22
CA LYS A 118 -8.97 -11.36 12.40
C LYS A 118 -9.72 -12.69 12.31
N GLY A 119 -9.77 -13.32 11.13
CA GLY A 119 -10.41 -14.62 10.95
C GLY A 119 -9.75 -15.74 11.77
N GLU A 120 -10.46 -16.84 11.97
CA GLU A 120 -9.90 -18.03 12.62
C GLU A 120 -8.82 -18.65 11.73
N ASN A 121 -7.57 -18.65 12.21
CA ASN A 121 -6.39 -19.21 11.52
C ASN A 121 -6.16 -18.65 10.09
N PRO A 122 -5.69 -17.40 9.94
CA PRO A 122 -5.32 -16.86 8.63
C PRO A 122 -4.27 -17.76 7.95
N SER A 123 -4.40 -17.92 6.63
CA SER A 123 -3.51 -18.81 5.87
C SER A 123 -2.07 -18.31 5.92
N SER A 124 -1.10 -19.23 5.84
CA SER A 124 0.32 -18.87 5.76
C SER A 124 0.64 -18.00 4.55
N GLU A 125 -0.07 -18.20 3.43
CA GLU A 125 0.02 -17.37 2.22
C GLU A 125 -0.45 -15.93 2.48
N LEU A 126 -1.59 -15.74 3.15
CA LEU A 126 -2.06 -14.41 3.55
C LEU A 126 -1.05 -13.74 4.48
N CYS A 127 -0.60 -14.44 5.53
CA CYS A 127 0.38 -13.89 6.46
C CYS A 127 1.69 -13.49 5.77
N TYR A 128 2.15 -14.27 4.80
CA TYR A 128 3.30 -13.94 3.97
C TYR A 128 3.07 -12.67 3.15
N PHE A 129 1.97 -12.59 2.39
CA PHE A 129 1.70 -11.44 1.54
C PHE A 129 1.40 -10.17 2.33
N VAL A 130 0.77 -10.26 3.49
CA VAL A 130 0.63 -9.10 4.39
C VAL A 130 2.00 -8.58 4.80
N ARG A 131 2.89 -9.44 5.32
CA ARG A 131 4.25 -9.02 5.68
C ARG A 131 4.99 -8.41 4.49
N TYR A 132 4.89 -9.03 3.31
CA TYR A 132 5.51 -8.54 2.10
C TYR A 132 5.03 -7.14 1.72
N THR A 133 3.71 -6.92 1.76
CA THR A 133 3.09 -5.65 1.38
C THR A 133 3.33 -4.54 2.41
N VAL A 134 3.44 -4.87 3.69
CA VAL A 134 3.88 -3.93 4.74
C VAL A 134 5.29 -3.43 4.46
N HIS A 135 6.26 -4.32 4.25
CA HIS A 135 7.63 -3.92 3.95
C HIS A 135 7.75 -3.13 2.64
N HIS A 136 6.91 -3.46 1.65
CA HIS A 136 6.80 -2.67 0.44
C HIS A 136 6.30 -1.25 0.74
N GLU A 137 5.22 -1.09 1.52
CA GLU A 137 4.72 0.23 1.93
C GLU A 137 5.75 1.01 2.75
N ASP A 138 6.49 0.37 3.67
CA ASP A 138 7.56 1.02 4.44
C ASP A 138 8.70 1.53 3.55
N MET A 139 9.11 0.75 2.55
CA MET A 139 10.11 1.17 1.56
C MET A 139 9.64 2.39 0.77
N HIS A 140 8.35 2.43 0.39
CA HIS A 140 7.77 3.60 -0.27
C HIS A 140 7.67 4.80 0.67
N ASN A 141 7.30 4.60 1.93
CA ASN A 141 7.28 5.65 2.94
C ASN A 141 8.65 6.29 3.16
N GLU A 142 9.74 5.51 3.08
CA GLU A 142 11.09 6.07 3.04
C GLU A 142 11.31 6.91 1.78
N ALA A 143 10.96 6.37 0.61
CA ALA A 143 11.14 7.05 -0.67
C ALA A 143 10.33 8.35 -0.80
N PHE A 144 9.19 8.50 -0.10
CA PHE A 144 8.40 9.74 -0.09
C PHE A 144 9.16 10.93 0.48
N THR A 145 10.18 10.66 1.30
CA THR A 145 11.01 11.70 1.94
C THR A 145 12.24 12.05 1.11
N TYR A 146 12.41 11.43 -0.05
CA TYR A 146 13.49 11.77 -0.95
C TYR A 146 13.14 13.05 -1.70
N THR A 147 14.13 13.94 -1.85
CA THR A 147 14.10 15.28 -2.48
C THR A 147 13.56 16.42 -1.63
#